data_AF-A0A924DFQ6-F1
#
_entry.id   AF-A0A924DFQ6-F1
#
_cell.length_a   1.000
_cell.length_b   1.000
_cell.length_c   1.000
_cell.angle_alpha   90.00
_cell.angle_beta   90.00
_cell.angle_gamma   90.00
#
_symmetry.space_group_name_H-M   'P 1'
#
loop_
_entity.id
_entity.type
_entity.pdbx_description
1 polymer ?
#
loop_
_entity_poly.entity_id
_entity_poly.type
_entity_poly.pdbx_seq_one_letter_code
_entity_poly.pdbx_strand_id
1 'polypeptide(L)'
;MNPEFLPMKDGGHAWNWFWITVKIESPEFGNPFLEGELSGEFTNEVGQVWKVEGFYNSEEGSRFEIRFMPPAEGKYAYRLKFTAKGETQEYSGIYACQASERPGMVRVDPDFPFQFQYAGTKLPYFWNSTNAYSIVGWESEIITEILDRFERLGINRIRASLSGIHVENSEAWKEPVYPSDKFSFLFHPWVMTGDDPLANPGYDVTRFNLEHWRKFERLLAKAKKRGIQVSVIFYVDGYRP
;
A
#
# COMPACT_ATOMS: atom_id res chain seq x y z
N MET A 1 -24.72 13.25 -4.67
CA MET A 1 -23.28 13.65 -4.67
C MET A 1 -22.77 13.60 -6.11
N ASN A 2 -21.90 14.52 -6.54
CA ASN A 2 -21.40 14.56 -7.93
C ASN A 2 -19.93 14.06 -7.99
N PRO A 3 -19.68 12.76 -8.24
CA PRO A 3 -18.32 12.25 -8.38
C PRO A 3 -17.72 12.60 -9.74
N GLU A 4 -16.53 13.19 -9.73
CA GLU A 4 -15.68 13.38 -10.92
C GLU A 4 -14.61 12.29 -10.96
N PHE A 5 -14.58 11.51 -12.05
CA PHE A 5 -13.60 10.45 -12.25
C PHE A 5 -12.41 10.95 -13.06
N LEU A 6 -11.23 10.95 -12.44
CA LEU A 6 -9.99 11.50 -12.97
C LEU A 6 -8.95 10.38 -13.14
N PRO A 7 -8.88 9.74 -14.33
CA PRO A 7 -7.82 8.79 -14.61
C PRO A 7 -6.45 9.48 -14.68
N MET A 8 -5.40 8.76 -14.28
CA MET A 8 -4.01 9.19 -14.48
C MET A 8 -3.77 9.53 -15.96
N LYS A 9 -3.24 10.74 -16.23
CA LYS A 9 -3.10 11.30 -17.58
C LYS A 9 -1.99 10.65 -18.40
N ASP A 10 -0.87 10.35 -17.75
CA ASP A 10 0.27 9.72 -18.40
C ASP A 10 0.04 8.21 -18.41
N GLY A 11 0.02 7.60 -19.61
CA GLY A 11 -0.09 6.14 -19.73
C GLY A 11 0.93 5.44 -18.84
N GLY A 12 0.52 4.35 -18.19
CA GLY A 12 1.40 3.61 -17.30
C GLY A 12 2.02 2.42 -18.01
N HIS A 13 3.06 1.90 -17.38
CA HIS A 13 3.77 0.71 -17.86
C HIS A 13 3.30 -0.52 -17.07
N ALA A 14 3.45 -1.70 -17.67
CA ALA A 14 3.28 -2.96 -16.97
C ALA A 14 4.07 -2.95 -15.65
N TRP A 15 3.53 -3.59 -14.60
CA TRP A 15 4.14 -3.61 -13.26
C TRP A 15 4.29 -2.23 -12.59
N ASN A 16 3.55 -1.23 -13.07
CA ASN A 16 3.34 0.04 -12.38
C ASN A 16 1.88 0.26 -12.02
N TRP A 17 1.64 1.20 -11.11
CA TRP A 17 0.28 1.62 -10.80
C TRP A 17 -0.31 2.43 -11.96
N PHE A 18 -1.51 2.05 -12.37
CA PHE A 18 -2.50 2.92 -12.97
C PHE A 18 -3.52 3.25 -11.88
N TRP A 19 -3.85 4.53 -11.70
CA TRP A 19 -4.84 4.93 -10.72
C TRP A 19 -5.88 5.86 -11.31
N ILE A 20 -7.06 5.82 -10.70
CA ILE A 20 -8.17 6.72 -11.00
C ILE A 20 -8.57 7.35 -9.68
N THR A 21 -8.60 8.68 -9.64
CA THR A 21 -9.06 9.45 -8.50
C THR A 21 -10.53 9.79 -8.71
N VAL A 22 -11.37 9.54 -7.71
CA VAL A 22 -12.75 10.00 -7.68
C VAL A 22 -12.83 11.18 -6.72
N LYS A 23 -13.11 12.37 -7.25
CA LYS A 23 -13.30 13.59 -6.47
C LYS A 23 -14.78 13.83 -6.21
N ILE A 24 -15.11 14.21 -4.99
CA ILE A 24 -16.46 14.56 -4.55
C ILE A 24 -16.45 16.05 -4.19
N GLU A 25 -17.14 16.88 -4.97
CA GLU A 25 -17.12 18.35 -4.79
C GLU A 25 -17.76 18.79 -3.46
N SER A 26 -18.88 18.16 -3.11
CA SER A 26 -19.63 18.43 -1.87
C SER A 26 -19.79 17.13 -1.09
N PRO A 27 -18.77 16.72 -0.30
CA PRO A 27 -18.84 15.49 0.46
C PRO A 27 -19.79 15.65 1.64
N GLU A 28 -20.72 14.70 1.78
CA GLU A 28 -21.73 14.73 2.84
C GLU A 28 -21.69 13.45 3.69
N PHE A 29 -20.50 12.89 3.87
CA PHE A 29 -20.27 11.67 4.63
C PHE A 29 -20.16 11.98 6.12
N GLY A 30 -20.75 11.13 6.97
CA GLY A 30 -20.41 11.07 8.39
C GLY A 30 -19.04 10.40 8.58
N ASN A 31 -18.94 9.17 8.09
CA ASN A 31 -17.69 8.43 7.97
C ASN A 31 -17.48 7.93 6.53
N PRO A 32 -16.64 8.59 5.71
CA PRO A 32 -16.42 8.19 4.32
C PRO A 32 -15.73 6.82 4.16
N PHE A 33 -15.07 6.31 5.21
CA PHE A 33 -14.51 4.95 5.20
C PHE A 33 -15.57 3.85 5.23
N LEU A 34 -16.77 4.16 5.72
CA LEU A 34 -17.89 3.21 5.83
C LEU A 34 -19.02 3.51 4.85
N GLU A 35 -19.15 4.77 4.43
CA GLU A 35 -20.31 5.26 3.69
C GLU A 35 -20.06 5.43 2.17
N GLY A 36 -18.81 5.27 1.73
CA GLY A 36 -18.44 5.31 0.32
C GLY A 36 -17.75 4.02 -0.12
N GLU A 37 -18.27 3.41 -1.18
CA GLU A 37 -17.72 2.19 -1.78
C GLU A 37 -17.28 2.48 -3.21
N LEU A 38 -16.01 2.22 -3.51
CA LEU A 38 -15.45 2.30 -4.86
C LEU A 38 -14.97 0.92 -5.28
N SER A 39 -15.43 0.43 -6.42
CA SER A 39 -14.95 -0.82 -7.01
C SER A 39 -14.68 -0.66 -8.49
N GLY A 40 -13.83 -1.52 -9.04
CA GLY A 40 -13.47 -1.50 -10.45
C GLY A 40 -13.20 -2.88 -11.02
N GLU A 41 -13.59 -3.06 -12.28
CA GLU A 41 -13.23 -4.20 -13.11
C GLU A 41 -12.31 -3.72 -14.24
N PHE A 42 -11.18 -4.38 -14.43
CA PHE A 42 -10.24 -4.13 -15.51
C PHE A 42 -10.18 -5.39 -16.38
N THR A 43 -10.36 -5.25 -17.69
CA THR A 43 -10.43 -6.36 -18.64
C THR A 43 -9.41 -6.15 -19.75
N ASN A 44 -8.52 -7.12 -19.97
CA ASN A 44 -7.57 -7.06 -21.08
C ASN A 44 -8.18 -7.54 -22.40
N GLU A 45 -7.42 -7.44 -23.49
CA GLU A 45 -7.86 -7.79 -24.85
C GLU A 45 -8.21 -9.27 -25.04
N VAL A 46 -7.70 -10.16 -24.17
CA VAL A 46 -8.04 -11.60 -24.18
C VAL A 46 -9.21 -11.96 -23.24
N GLY A 47 -9.84 -10.96 -22.62
CA GLY A 47 -11.03 -11.14 -21.77
C GLY A 47 -10.75 -11.53 -20.32
N GLN A 48 -9.49 -11.51 -19.87
CA GLN A 48 -9.16 -11.70 -18.45
C GLN A 48 -9.60 -10.48 -17.65
N VAL A 49 -10.30 -10.72 -16.53
CA VAL A 49 -10.87 -9.68 -15.67
C VAL A 49 -10.16 -9.64 -14.32
N TRP A 50 -9.77 -8.45 -13.87
CA TRP A 50 -9.30 -8.16 -12.52
C TRP A 50 -10.33 -7.29 -11.80
N LYS A 51 -10.77 -7.75 -10.63
CA LYS A 51 -11.62 -6.97 -9.72
C LYS A 51 -10.73 -6.31 -8.66
N VAL A 52 -10.91 -5.02 -8.46
CA VAL A 52 -10.08 -4.20 -7.58
C VAL A 52 -10.99 -3.30 -6.76
N GLU A 53 -10.69 -3.17 -5.48
CA GLU A 53 -11.36 -2.23 -4.58
C GLU A 53 -10.62 -0.90 -4.57
N GLY A 54 -11.40 0.18 -4.51
CA GLY A 54 -10.90 1.51 -4.20
C GLY A 54 -10.92 1.76 -2.69
N PHE A 55 -10.38 2.91 -2.30
CA PHE A 55 -10.28 3.31 -0.91
C PHE A 55 -10.41 4.82 -0.79
N TYR A 56 -10.87 5.28 0.38
CA TYR A 56 -10.90 6.70 0.71
C TYR A 56 -9.50 7.21 1.09
N ASN A 57 -9.14 8.40 0.61
CA ASN A 57 -7.81 8.98 0.83
C ASN A 57 -7.85 10.52 0.91
N SER A 58 -8.71 11.11 1.75
CA SER A 58 -8.76 12.57 1.97
C SER A 58 -8.82 12.90 3.45
N GLU A 59 -8.34 14.07 3.88
CA GLU A 59 -8.72 14.57 5.22
C GLU A 59 -10.08 15.27 5.14
N GLU A 60 -10.41 15.84 3.97
CA GLU A 60 -11.53 16.76 3.72
C GLU A 60 -12.82 16.07 3.25
N GLY A 61 -12.90 14.74 3.26
CA GLY A 61 -14.08 14.00 2.80
C GLY A 61 -14.18 13.79 1.29
N SER A 62 -13.28 14.35 0.50
CA SER A 62 -13.52 14.61 -0.94
C SER A 62 -12.91 13.62 -1.93
N ARG A 63 -12.07 12.67 -1.48
CA ARG A 63 -11.24 11.88 -2.40
C ARG A 63 -11.26 10.38 -2.13
N PHE A 64 -11.62 9.62 -3.15
CA PHE A 64 -11.40 8.17 -3.23
C PHE A 64 -10.39 7.86 -4.35
N GLU A 65 -9.69 6.75 -4.24
CA GLU A 65 -8.72 6.27 -5.21
C GLU A 65 -8.92 4.79 -5.48
N ILE A 66 -8.73 4.38 -6.73
CA ILE A 66 -8.59 2.96 -7.09
C ILE A 66 -7.27 2.79 -7.85
N ARG A 67 -6.51 1.74 -7.51
CA ARG A 67 -5.18 1.49 -8.07
C ARG A 67 -5.09 0.08 -8.64
N PHE A 68 -4.80 -0.03 -9.93
CA PHE A 68 -4.61 -1.28 -10.65
C PHE A 68 -3.17 -1.38 -11.15
N MET A 69 -2.56 -2.57 -11.03
CA MET A 69 -1.23 -2.84 -11.59
C MET A 69 -1.36 -3.84 -12.75
N PRO A 70 -1.35 -3.39 -14.02
CA PRO A 70 -1.40 -4.27 -15.18
C PRO A 70 -0.17 -5.19 -15.22
N PRO A 71 -0.35 -6.52 -15.42
CA PRO A 71 0.76 -7.47 -15.48
C PRO A 71 1.46 -7.52 -16.85
N ALA A 72 0.89 -6.92 -17.88
CA ALA A 72 1.42 -6.91 -19.23
C ALA A 72 1.07 -5.60 -19.95
N GLU A 73 1.72 -5.35 -21.09
CA GLU A 73 1.30 -4.30 -22.01
C GLU A 73 0.01 -4.65 -22.74
N GLY A 74 -0.62 -3.66 -23.35
CA GLY A 74 -1.86 -3.82 -24.11
C GLY A 74 -2.97 -2.91 -23.61
N LYS A 75 -4.17 -3.08 -24.18
CA LYS A 75 -5.33 -2.28 -23.81
C LYS A 75 -6.13 -2.95 -22.70
N TYR A 76 -6.55 -2.13 -21.74
CA TYR A 76 -7.41 -2.54 -20.64
C TYR A 76 -8.67 -1.68 -20.66
N ALA A 77 -9.82 -2.29 -20.92
CA ALA A 77 -11.10 -1.65 -20.67
C ALA A 77 -11.38 -1.70 -19.17
N TYR A 78 -11.86 -0.60 -18.59
CA TYR A 78 -12.24 -0.59 -17.18
C TYR A 78 -13.66 -0.08 -16.98
N ARG A 79 -14.32 -0.60 -15.94
CA ARG A 79 -15.61 -0.15 -15.44
C ARG A 79 -15.50 0.05 -13.94
N LEU A 80 -15.85 1.23 -13.48
CA LEU A 80 -15.85 1.62 -12.08
C LEU A 80 -17.28 1.82 -11.59
N LYS A 81 -17.49 1.53 -10.31
CA LYS A 81 -18.73 1.80 -9.60
C LYS A 81 -18.38 2.54 -8.32
N PHE A 82 -19.00 3.69 -8.12
CA PHE A 82 -18.96 4.41 -6.87
C PHE A 82 -20.36 4.44 -6.26
N THR A 83 -20.52 3.87 -5.07
CA THR A 83 -21.78 3.82 -4.34
C THR A 83 -21.67 4.61 -3.05
N ALA A 84 -22.60 5.51 -2.82
CA ALA A 84 -22.68 6.31 -1.61
C ALA A 84 -24.13 6.78 -1.37
N LYS A 85 -24.60 6.73 -0.12
CA LYS A 85 -25.99 7.10 0.26
C LYS A 85 -27.09 6.42 -0.58
N GLY A 86 -26.87 5.18 -1.01
CA GLY A 86 -27.82 4.43 -1.83
C GLY A 86 -27.87 4.82 -3.31
N GLU A 87 -27.02 5.77 -3.75
CA GLU A 87 -26.84 6.12 -5.16
C GLU A 87 -25.58 5.43 -5.70
N THR A 88 -25.64 4.96 -6.95
CA THR A 88 -24.50 4.36 -7.64
C THR A 88 -24.22 5.11 -8.92
N GLN A 89 -22.96 5.50 -9.12
CA GLN A 89 -22.46 6.13 -10.33
C GLN A 89 -21.45 5.20 -11.00
N GLU A 90 -21.59 5.01 -12.31
CA GLU A 90 -20.70 4.17 -13.10
C GLU A 90 -19.81 5.02 -14.02
N TYR A 91 -18.57 4.60 -14.18
CA TYR A 91 -17.63 5.25 -15.09
C TYR A 91 -16.83 4.21 -15.85
N SER A 92 -16.64 4.40 -17.15
CA SER A 92 -15.92 3.45 -17.98
C SER A 92 -14.87 4.17 -18.82
N GLY A 93 -13.83 3.44 -19.20
CA GLY A 93 -12.81 3.97 -20.08
C GLY A 93 -11.84 2.89 -20.56
N ILE A 94 -10.82 3.34 -21.27
CA ILE A 94 -9.75 2.48 -21.78
C ILE A 94 -8.44 3.05 -21.29
N TYR A 95 -7.60 2.14 -20.81
CA TYR A 95 -6.23 2.42 -20.41
C TYR A 95 -5.28 1.66 -21.34
N ALA A 96 -4.36 2.38 -21.98
CA ALA A 96 -3.30 1.80 -22.79
C ALA A 96 -2.05 1.60 -21.91
N CYS A 97 -1.73 0.33 -21.62
CA CYS A 97 -0.55 -0.07 -20.87
C CYS A 97 0.64 -0.28 -21.81
N GLN A 98 1.78 0.32 -21.50
CA GLN A 98 3.02 0.15 -22.24
C GLN A 98 3.89 -0.97 -21.67
N ALA A 99 4.80 -1.51 -22.49
CA ALA A 99 5.84 -2.43 -22.03
C ALA A 99 6.63 -1.84 -20.86
N SER A 100 7.17 -2.72 -20.01
CA SER A 100 8.07 -2.33 -18.93
C SER A 100 9.22 -3.31 -18.81
N GLU A 101 10.41 -2.77 -18.55
CA GLU A 101 11.59 -3.58 -18.14
C GLU A 101 11.57 -3.91 -16.65
N ARG A 102 10.50 -3.52 -15.93
CA ARG A 102 10.39 -3.84 -14.51
C ARG A 102 10.37 -5.35 -14.30
N PRO A 103 11.06 -5.86 -13.26
CA PRO A 103 11.06 -7.29 -12.93
C PRO A 103 9.65 -7.85 -12.70
N GLY A 104 8.71 -7.03 -12.24
CA GLY A 104 7.36 -7.48 -11.89
C GLY A 104 7.32 -8.22 -10.56
N MET A 105 6.18 -8.88 -10.28
CA MET A 105 5.97 -9.57 -9.01
C MET A 105 6.86 -10.82 -8.90
N VAL A 106 7.40 -11.09 -7.71
CA VAL A 106 8.05 -12.38 -7.42
C VAL A 106 6.98 -13.48 -7.41
N ARG A 107 7.23 -14.58 -8.11
CA ARG A 107 6.36 -15.77 -8.23
C ARG A 107 7.18 -17.04 -8.08
N VAL A 108 6.51 -18.13 -7.71
CA VAL A 108 7.11 -19.47 -7.85
C VAL A 108 7.39 -19.71 -9.33
N ASP A 109 8.58 -20.26 -9.62
CA ASP A 109 8.94 -20.66 -10.97
C ASP A 109 8.13 -21.90 -11.37
N PRO A 110 7.37 -21.86 -12.50
CA PRO A 110 6.55 -22.99 -12.94
C PRO A 110 7.38 -24.19 -13.39
N ASP A 111 8.61 -23.97 -13.88
CA ASP A 111 9.52 -25.03 -14.32
C ASP A 111 10.38 -25.54 -13.16
N PHE A 112 10.60 -24.70 -12.13
CA PHE A 112 11.37 -25.03 -10.93
C PHE A 112 10.60 -24.68 -9.64
N PRO A 113 9.66 -25.52 -9.16
CA PRO A 113 8.75 -25.19 -8.05
C PRO A 113 9.40 -24.84 -6.69
N PHE A 114 10.69 -25.12 -6.52
CA PHE A 114 11.47 -24.75 -5.33
C PHE A 114 12.25 -23.43 -5.48
N GLN A 115 12.05 -22.73 -6.60
CA GLN A 115 12.72 -21.47 -6.92
C GLN A 115 11.68 -20.37 -7.14
N PHE A 116 12.16 -19.13 -7.05
CA PHE A 116 11.38 -17.95 -7.36
C PHE A 116 11.92 -17.27 -8.61
N GLN A 117 11.04 -16.62 -9.34
CA GLN A 117 11.38 -15.76 -10.47
C GLN A 117 10.58 -14.47 -10.43
N TYR A 118 11.08 -13.48 -11.16
CA TYR A 118 10.38 -12.24 -11.46
C TYR A 118 9.38 -12.45 -12.59
N ALA A 119 8.09 -12.15 -12.36
CA ALA A 119 7.03 -12.45 -13.33
C ALA A 119 7.12 -11.67 -14.65
N GLY A 120 7.69 -10.47 -14.62
CA GLY A 120 7.90 -9.63 -15.79
C GLY A 120 9.11 -10.07 -16.61
N THR A 121 10.29 -10.16 -15.99
CA THR A 121 11.55 -10.47 -16.69
C THR A 121 11.88 -11.95 -16.81
N LYS A 122 11.20 -12.81 -16.04
CA LYS A 122 11.50 -14.25 -15.91
C LYS A 122 12.88 -14.58 -15.34
N LEU A 123 13.58 -13.57 -14.81
CA LEU A 123 14.87 -13.79 -14.18
C LEU A 123 14.69 -14.46 -12.81
N PRO A 124 15.60 -15.37 -12.40
CA PRO A 124 15.60 -15.95 -11.06
C PRO A 124 15.65 -14.89 -9.97
N TYR A 125 14.93 -15.13 -8.88
CA TYR A 125 14.94 -14.32 -7.68
C TYR A 125 15.62 -15.08 -6.53
N PHE A 126 16.83 -14.66 -6.19
CA PHE A 126 17.57 -15.18 -5.04
C PHE A 126 17.28 -14.35 -3.80
N TRP A 127 16.85 -14.99 -2.72
CA TRP A 127 16.39 -14.30 -1.53
C TRP A 127 17.57 -13.88 -0.64
N ASN A 128 17.86 -12.58 -0.57
CA ASN A 128 18.81 -11.99 0.38
C ASN A 128 18.07 -11.04 1.34
N SER A 129 17.73 -11.53 2.54
CA SER A 129 16.81 -10.87 3.45
C SER A 129 17.47 -10.26 4.67
N THR A 130 16.86 -9.20 5.20
CA THR A 130 17.03 -8.80 6.59
C THR A 130 15.70 -8.45 7.25
N ASN A 131 15.74 -8.06 8.52
CA ASN A 131 14.60 -7.67 9.34
C ASN A 131 14.72 -6.19 9.69
N ALA A 132 13.64 -5.45 9.45
CA ALA A 132 13.53 -4.04 9.78
C ALA A 132 12.10 -3.77 10.26
N TYR A 133 11.67 -4.52 11.28
CA TYR A 133 10.28 -4.53 11.76
C TYR A 133 9.75 -3.12 12.02
N SER A 134 10.52 -2.35 12.79
CA SER A 134 10.15 -1.01 13.22
C SER A 134 10.58 0.10 12.25
N ILE A 135 10.90 -0.21 10.98
CA ILE A 135 11.43 0.78 10.02
C ILE A 135 10.50 1.99 9.83
N VAL A 136 9.19 1.79 9.92
CA VAL A 136 8.17 2.84 9.79
C VAL A 136 8.22 3.83 10.97
N GLY A 137 8.80 3.44 12.11
CA GLY A 137 8.98 4.29 13.27
C GLY A 137 9.97 5.43 13.06
N TRP A 138 10.89 5.29 12.09
CA TRP A 138 11.87 6.33 11.75
C TRP A 138 11.26 7.46 10.92
N GLU A 139 11.88 8.64 10.97
CA GLU A 139 11.62 9.73 10.03
C GLU A 139 11.91 9.33 8.57
N SER A 140 11.28 10.03 7.63
CA SER A 140 11.34 9.72 6.20
C SER A 140 12.77 9.69 5.65
N GLU A 141 13.61 10.59 6.12
CA GLU A 141 14.98 10.80 5.68
C GLU A 141 15.83 9.60 6.13
N ILE A 142 15.71 9.20 7.40
CA ILE A 142 16.38 8.02 7.96
C ILE A 142 15.91 6.73 7.29
N ILE A 143 14.61 6.58 6.99
CA ILE A 143 14.12 5.44 6.21
C ILE A 143 14.86 5.33 4.87
N THR A 144 15.15 6.47 4.23
CA THR A 144 15.88 6.51 2.96
C THR A 144 17.32 6.03 3.15
N GLU A 145 18.02 6.53 4.16
CA GLU A 145 19.40 6.13 4.48
C GLU A 145 19.51 4.62 4.81
N ILE A 146 18.55 4.09 5.55
CA ILE A 146 18.44 2.66 5.86
C ILE A 146 18.29 1.84 4.57
N LEU A 147 17.36 2.24 3.69
CA LEU A 147 17.15 1.55 2.42
C LEU A 147 18.35 1.65 1.48
N ASP A 148 19.04 2.79 1.43
CA ASP A 148 20.30 2.96 0.68
C ASP A 148 21.39 2.03 1.18
N ARG A 149 21.48 1.85 2.51
CA ARG A 149 22.41 0.87 3.10
C ARG A 149 22.05 -0.55 2.71
N PHE A 150 20.77 -0.92 2.75
CA PHE A 150 20.31 -2.25 2.35
C PHE A 150 20.62 -2.54 0.88
N GLU A 151 20.36 -1.59 -0.01
CA GLU A 151 20.71 -1.69 -1.43
C GLU A 151 22.22 -1.92 -1.62
N ARG A 152 23.08 -1.13 -0.97
CA ARG A 152 24.55 -1.32 -1.03
C ARG A 152 25.01 -2.70 -0.54
N LEU A 153 24.28 -3.30 0.41
CA LEU A 153 24.56 -4.63 0.95
C LEU A 153 23.93 -5.77 0.11
N GLY A 154 23.26 -5.44 -0.98
CA GLY A 154 22.57 -6.42 -1.83
C GLY A 154 21.35 -7.05 -1.19
N ILE A 155 20.81 -6.46 -0.11
CA ILE A 155 19.55 -6.90 0.51
C ILE A 155 18.43 -6.56 -0.46
N ASN A 156 17.64 -7.57 -0.84
CA ASN A 156 16.51 -7.43 -1.76
C ASN A 156 15.16 -7.75 -1.13
N ARG A 157 15.15 -8.06 0.17
CA ARG A 157 13.92 -8.18 0.94
C ARG A 157 14.07 -7.74 2.39
N ILE A 158 13.09 -6.97 2.87
CA ILE A 158 12.94 -6.64 4.29
C ILE A 158 11.58 -7.12 4.81
N ARG A 159 11.55 -7.45 6.10
CA ARG A 159 10.29 -7.58 6.86
C ARG A 159 10.05 -6.29 7.63
N ALA A 160 8.85 -5.71 7.47
CA ALA A 160 8.44 -4.48 8.14
C ALA A 160 7.05 -4.67 8.73
N SER A 161 6.85 -4.20 9.95
CA SER A 161 5.58 -4.27 10.67
C SER A 161 4.67 -3.12 10.24
N LEU A 162 3.40 -3.42 10.00
CA LEU A 162 2.39 -2.41 9.70
C LEU A 162 2.05 -1.59 10.95
N SER A 163 1.97 -2.24 12.10
CA SER A 163 1.72 -1.59 13.39
C SER A 163 2.93 -1.66 14.31
N GLY A 164 3.03 -0.65 15.16
CA GLY A 164 3.98 -0.56 16.25
C GLY A 164 3.66 -1.51 17.40
N ILE A 165 4.55 -1.54 18.38
CA ILE A 165 4.48 -2.44 19.54
C ILE A 165 3.88 -1.67 20.74
N HIS A 166 2.88 -2.26 21.40
CA HIS A 166 2.21 -1.70 22.57
C HIS A 166 2.92 -2.05 23.88
N VAL A 167 4.25 -1.89 23.89
CA VAL A 167 5.08 -2.09 25.07
C VAL A 167 6.07 -0.95 25.11
N GLU A 168 6.21 -0.32 26.26
CA GLU A 168 7.17 0.74 26.48
C GLU A 168 8.56 0.31 25.97
N ASN A 169 9.16 1.13 25.11
CA ASN A 169 10.47 0.89 24.50
C ASN A 169 10.65 -0.47 23.79
N SER A 170 9.56 -1.12 23.35
CA SER A 170 9.60 -2.44 22.73
C SER A 170 10.32 -3.50 23.62
N GLU A 171 10.28 -3.34 24.94
CA GLU A 171 11.00 -4.21 25.88
C GLU A 171 10.60 -5.68 25.77
N ALA A 172 9.40 -5.98 25.27
CA ALA A 172 8.95 -7.34 24.97
C ALA A 172 9.88 -8.08 23.99
N TRP A 173 10.56 -7.34 23.09
CA TRP A 173 11.39 -7.91 22.03
C TRP A 173 12.89 -7.64 22.25
N LYS A 174 13.25 -6.90 23.31
CA LYS A 174 14.64 -6.52 23.66
C LYS A 174 15.41 -5.93 22.47
N GLU A 175 14.74 -5.15 21.63
CA GLU A 175 15.39 -4.47 20.51
C GLU A 175 16.34 -3.37 21.04
N PRO A 176 17.57 -3.23 20.51
CA PRO A 176 18.51 -2.20 20.95
C PRO A 176 18.20 -0.84 20.28
N VAL A 177 16.93 -0.44 20.29
CA VAL A 177 16.45 0.82 19.72
C VAL A 177 15.53 1.48 20.74
N TYR A 178 15.76 2.76 21.01
CA TYR A 178 15.01 3.54 21.99
C TYR A 178 14.27 4.69 21.29
N PRO A 179 13.08 5.10 21.79
CA PRO A 179 12.40 6.29 21.33
C PRO A 179 13.31 7.53 21.36
N SER A 180 13.19 8.37 20.35
CA SER A 180 13.91 9.64 20.21
C SER A 180 13.03 10.65 19.48
N ASP A 181 13.56 11.86 19.27
CA ASP A 181 12.93 12.84 18.38
C ASP A 181 12.71 12.31 16.96
N LYS A 182 13.54 11.37 16.50
CA LYS A 182 13.51 10.83 15.13
C LYS A 182 12.95 9.42 15.00
N PHE A 183 12.57 8.80 16.12
CA PHE A 183 12.08 7.43 16.16
C PHE A 183 10.99 7.24 17.19
N SER A 184 9.89 6.64 16.76
CA SER A 184 8.80 6.23 17.64
C SER A 184 8.34 4.81 17.34
N PHE A 185 8.06 4.04 18.39
CA PHE A 185 7.34 2.77 18.26
C PHE A 185 5.83 2.97 18.11
N LEU A 186 5.32 4.20 18.23
CA LEU A 186 3.90 4.54 18.08
C LEU A 186 3.58 4.85 16.63
N PHE A 187 3.30 3.82 15.84
CA PHE A 187 2.79 3.95 14.48
C PHE A 187 1.66 2.94 14.29
N HIS A 188 0.46 3.43 13.94
CA HIS A 188 -0.74 2.61 13.93
C HIS A 188 -1.62 2.90 12.72
N PRO A 189 -2.29 1.88 12.17
CA PRO A 189 -3.16 2.04 11.01
C PRO A 189 -4.48 2.74 11.32
N TRP A 190 -4.87 2.86 12.60
CA TRP A 190 -6.13 3.43 13.07
C TRP A 190 -5.90 4.75 13.82
N VAL A 191 -6.92 5.61 13.83
CA VAL A 191 -6.92 6.83 14.66
C VAL A 191 -6.99 6.44 16.14
N MET A 192 -6.18 7.09 16.98
CA MET A 192 -6.24 6.96 18.44
C MET A 192 -7.18 8.02 19.01
N THR A 193 -8.01 7.64 19.98
CA THR A 193 -8.94 8.55 20.67
C THR A 193 -8.74 8.58 22.18
N GLY A 194 -7.91 7.68 22.72
CA GLY A 194 -7.58 7.64 24.14
C GLY A 194 -6.41 8.56 24.50
N ASP A 195 -6.32 8.89 25.79
CA ASP A 195 -5.32 9.82 26.33
C ASP A 195 -3.95 9.18 26.55
N ASP A 196 -3.85 7.84 26.53
CA ASP A 196 -2.62 7.08 26.73
C ASP A 196 -2.38 6.12 25.55
N PRO A 197 -1.48 6.46 24.60
CA PRO A 197 -1.18 5.63 23.43
C PRO A 197 -0.65 4.22 23.73
N LEU A 198 -0.13 3.97 24.93
CA LEU A 198 0.46 2.68 25.32
C LEU A 198 -0.51 1.85 26.14
N ALA A 199 -1.13 2.43 27.17
CA ALA A 199 -1.99 1.69 28.09
C ALA A 199 -3.47 1.66 27.66
N ASN A 200 -3.95 2.71 26.99
CA ASN A 200 -5.34 2.83 26.58
C ASN A 200 -5.50 3.69 25.32
N PRO A 201 -5.02 3.21 24.16
CA PRO A 201 -4.96 4.02 22.94
C PRO A 201 -6.33 4.39 22.36
N GLY A 202 -7.39 3.65 22.72
CA GLY A 202 -8.75 3.92 22.25
C GLY A 202 -8.86 3.99 20.72
N TYR A 203 -8.42 2.96 20.00
CA TYR A 203 -8.45 2.99 18.53
C TYR A 203 -9.88 3.09 17.98
N ASP A 204 -10.13 4.09 17.13
CA ASP A 204 -11.30 4.11 16.26
C ASP A 204 -11.03 3.21 15.05
N VAL A 205 -11.43 1.94 15.16
CA VAL A 205 -11.30 0.93 14.09
C VAL A 205 -12.22 1.18 12.88
N THR A 206 -12.99 2.26 12.89
CA THR A 206 -13.78 2.70 11.74
C THR A 206 -13.09 3.81 10.94
N ARG A 207 -11.95 4.33 11.41
CA ARG A 207 -11.19 5.40 10.76
C ARG A 207 -9.71 5.08 10.66
N PHE A 208 -9.22 4.96 9.44
CA PHE A 208 -7.80 4.80 9.21
C PHE A 208 -7.02 6.09 9.52
N ASN A 209 -5.84 5.95 10.10
CA ASN A 209 -4.86 7.02 10.20
C ASN A 209 -4.18 7.22 8.83
N LEU A 210 -4.69 8.17 8.04
CA LEU A 210 -4.21 8.40 6.68
C LEU A 210 -2.73 8.79 6.60
N GLU A 211 -2.21 9.51 7.57
CA GLU A 211 -0.79 9.86 7.61
C GLU A 211 0.08 8.60 7.69
N HIS A 212 -0.30 7.66 8.57
CA HIS A 212 0.39 6.38 8.72
C HIS A 212 0.41 5.59 7.40
N TRP A 213 -0.75 5.41 6.77
CA TRP A 213 -0.85 4.67 5.49
C TRP A 213 -0.03 5.34 4.39
N ARG A 214 -0.11 6.68 4.25
CA ARG A 214 0.70 7.43 3.29
C ARG A 214 2.19 7.33 3.58
N LYS A 215 2.61 7.30 4.86
CA LYS A 215 4.02 7.06 5.25
C LYS A 215 4.47 5.67 4.83
N PHE A 216 3.63 4.66 5.04
CA PHE A 216 3.90 3.29 4.62
C PHE A 216 3.99 3.16 3.09
N GLU A 217 3.11 3.83 2.34
CA GLU A 217 3.19 3.89 0.87
C GLU A 217 4.50 4.53 0.38
N ARG A 218 4.97 5.60 1.04
CA ARG A 218 6.27 6.21 0.74
C ARG A 218 7.43 5.24 0.99
N LEU A 219 7.39 4.47 2.08
CA LEU A 219 8.35 3.39 2.34
C LEU A 219 8.35 2.36 1.21
N LEU A 220 7.17 1.84 0.82
CA LEU A 220 7.05 0.86 -0.26
C LEU A 220 7.55 1.40 -1.60
N ALA A 221 7.25 2.66 -1.93
CA ALA A 221 7.72 3.31 -3.14
C ALA A 221 9.25 3.48 -3.16
N LYS A 222 9.86 3.87 -2.03
CA LYS A 222 11.31 3.97 -1.88
C LYS A 222 12.00 2.61 -1.98
N ALA A 223 11.44 1.57 -1.37
CA ALA A 223 11.95 0.21 -1.44
C ALA A 223 11.86 -0.35 -2.88
N LYS A 224 10.72 -0.15 -3.56
CA LYS A 224 10.51 -0.54 -4.97
C LYS A 224 11.60 0.04 -5.89
N LYS A 225 11.96 1.31 -5.72
CA LYS A 225 13.01 1.97 -6.52
C LYS A 225 14.40 1.33 -6.37
N ARG A 226 14.65 0.64 -5.26
CA ARG A 226 15.93 -0.03 -4.92
C ARG A 226 15.91 -1.54 -5.14
N GLY A 227 14.84 -2.06 -5.76
CA GLY A 227 14.66 -3.51 -5.94
C GLY A 227 14.40 -4.28 -4.64
N ILE A 228 14.05 -3.59 -3.54
CA ILE A 228 13.80 -4.19 -2.24
C ILE A 228 12.30 -4.55 -2.12
N GLN A 229 12.02 -5.84 -1.91
CA GLN A 229 10.70 -6.33 -1.57
C GLN A 229 10.40 -6.07 -0.08
N VAL A 230 9.20 -5.59 0.24
CA VAL A 230 8.77 -5.41 1.62
C VAL A 230 7.71 -6.45 1.94
N SER A 231 8.06 -7.39 2.82
CA SER A 231 7.07 -8.27 3.43
C SER A 231 6.44 -7.55 4.61
N VAL A 232 5.22 -7.08 4.39
CA VAL A 232 4.41 -6.37 5.38
C VAL A 232 3.83 -7.37 6.37
N ILE A 233 4.10 -7.15 7.65
CA ILE A 233 3.55 -7.94 8.74
C ILE A 233 2.34 -7.20 9.28
N PHE A 234 1.16 -7.78 9.08
CA PHE A 234 -0.11 -7.13 9.43
C PHE A 234 -0.38 -7.16 10.93
N TYR A 235 0.08 -8.21 11.61
CA TYR A 235 -0.11 -8.41 13.03
C TYR A 235 1.22 -8.82 13.66
N VAL A 236 1.69 -8.02 14.61
CA VAL A 236 2.84 -8.31 15.46
C VAL A 236 2.25 -8.71 16.82
N ASP A 237 2.78 -9.75 17.46
CA ASP A 237 2.28 -10.25 18.76
C ASP A 237 0.84 -10.79 18.76
N GLY A 238 0.57 -11.82 17.94
CA GLY A 238 -0.71 -12.57 17.90
C GLY A 238 -1.19 -13.21 19.22
N TYR A 239 -0.43 -13.06 20.31
CA TYR A 239 -0.72 -13.62 21.64
C TYR A 239 -1.16 -12.57 22.67
N ARG A 240 -1.13 -11.28 22.34
CA ARG A 240 -1.57 -10.19 23.23
C ARG A 240 -2.38 -9.19 22.41
N PRO A 241 -3.68 -9.47 22.18
CA PRO A 241 -4.57 -8.54 21.51
C PRO A 241 -4.74 -7.24 22.29
#